data_AF-A0A143WQS6-F1
#
_entry.id   AF-A0A143WQS6-F1
#
_cell.length_a   1.000
_cell.length_b   1.000
_cell.length_c   1.000
_cell.angle_alpha   90.00
_cell.angle_beta   90.00
_cell.angle_gamma   90.00
#
_symmetry.space_group_name_H-M   'P 1'
#
loop_
_entity.id
_entity.type
_entity.pdbx_description
1 polymer ?
#
loop_
_entity_poly.entity_id
_entity_poly.type
_entity_poly.pdbx_seq_one_letter_code
_entity_poly.pdbx_strand_id
1 'polypeptide(L)'
;MKNMKPVTFYIKNYYFNHELNILEQLACNLAIIEWCKWKIILILCENNSQALNIDKALWKNDINAFVPHNLSGESPYSVPVEIYWQKRFCNISRDILISLLPVCVEFF
;
A
#
# COMPACT_ATOMS: atom_id res chain seq x y z
N MET A 1 -27.18 4.91 -11.11
CA MET A 1 -26.82 4.86 -9.67
C MET A 1 -25.32 5.06 -9.56
N LYS A 2 -24.86 6.04 -8.77
CA LYS A 2 -23.43 6.25 -8.54
C LYS A 2 -22.95 5.06 -7.67
N ASN A 3 -22.06 4.23 -8.20
CA ASN A 3 -21.51 3.09 -7.45
C ASN A 3 -20.74 3.66 -6.23
N MET A 4 -21.22 3.37 -5.02
CA MET A 4 -20.58 3.84 -3.80
C MET A 4 -19.40 2.92 -3.48
N LYS A 5 -18.18 3.46 -3.49
CA LYS A 5 -16.97 2.71 -3.11
C LYS A 5 -16.87 2.71 -1.57
N PRO A 6 -16.79 1.53 -0.90
CA PRO A 6 -16.65 1.49 0.55
C PRO A 6 -15.28 2.03 0.99
N VAL A 7 -15.26 2.73 2.13
CA VAL A 7 -14.03 3.29 2.74
C VAL A 7 -14.00 2.92 4.22
N THR A 8 -12.84 2.42 4.68
CA THR A 8 -12.61 2.03 6.07
C THR A 8 -11.44 2.83 6.63
N PHE A 9 -11.67 3.53 7.75
CA PHE A 9 -10.62 4.19 8.53
C PHE A 9 -10.21 3.31 9.70
N TYR A 10 -8.91 3.02 9.82
CA TYR A 10 -8.36 2.26 10.94
C TYR A 10 -7.80 3.20 11.99
N ILE A 11 -8.13 2.95 13.26
CA ILE A 11 -7.61 3.70 14.40
C ILE A 11 -6.54 2.84 15.09
N LYS A 12 -5.36 3.42 15.34
CA LYS A 12 -4.24 2.76 16.03
C LYS A 12 -3.76 3.61 17.19
N ASN A 13 -3.42 2.92 18.29
CA ASN A 13 -2.71 3.53 19.41
C ASN A 13 -1.24 3.71 19.02
N TYR A 14 -0.67 4.87 19.37
CA TYR A 14 0.70 5.20 19.03
C TYR A 14 1.69 4.33 19.82
N TYR A 15 2.42 3.47 19.10
CA TYR A 15 3.60 2.78 19.60
C TYR A 15 4.68 2.84 18.52
N PHE A 16 5.91 3.16 18.92
CA PHE A 16 7.05 3.27 18.01
C PHE A 16 7.77 1.93 17.95
N ASN A 17 8.05 1.44 16.74
CA ASN A 17 9.04 0.39 16.51
C ASN A 17 10.17 1.02 15.67
N HIS A 18 11.41 0.57 15.88
CA HIS A 18 12.60 1.29 15.41
C HIS A 18 12.76 1.39 13.88
N GLU A 19 12.04 0.57 13.10
CA GLU A 19 12.21 0.52 11.63
C GLU A 19 11.05 1.08 10.81
N LEU A 20 9.82 1.03 11.34
CA LEU A 20 8.61 1.50 10.66
C LEU A 20 7.70 2.24 11.63
N ASN A 21 7.06 3.29 11.15
CA ASN A 21 5.98 3.91 11.90
C ASN A 21 4.75 2.97 11.95
N ILE A 22 3.84 3.23 12.90
CA ILE A 22 2.66 2.36 13.14
C ILE A 22 1.73 2.24 11.92
N LEU A 23 1.65 3.28 11.08
CA LEU A 23 0.81 3.30 9.88
C LEU A 23 1.44 2.49 8.74
N GLU A 24 2.77 2.56 8.58
CA GLU A 24 3.52 1.74 7.62
C GLU A 24 3.40 0.25 7.96
N GLN A 25 3.52 -0.12 9.24
CA GLN A 25 3.31 -1.49 9.69
C GLN A 25 1.89 -1.97 9.39
N LEU A 26 0.89 -1.12 9.66
CA LEU A 26 -0.49 -1.44 9.35
C LEU A 26 -0.72 -1.61 7.85
N ALA A 27 -0.15 -0.74 7.01
CA ALA A 27 -0.25 -0.85 5.57
C ALA A 27 0.34 -2.17 5.05
N CYS A 28 1.51 -2.58 5.56
CA CYS A 28 2.11 -3.88 5.21
C CYS A 28 1.17 -5.05 5.57
N ASN A 29 0.64 -5.05 6.80
CA ASN A 29 -0.27 -6.09 7.26
C ASN A 29 -1.56 -6.17 6.42
N LEU A 30 -2.14 -5.01 6.09
CA LEU A 30 -3.33 -4.95 5.24
C LEU A 30 -3.03 -5.45 3.82
N ALA A 31 -1.89 -5.07 3.25
CA ALA A 31 -1.48 -5.55 1.94
C ALA A 31 -1.32 -7.07 1.90
N ILE A 32 -0.71 -7.67 2.94
CA ILE A 32 -0.61 -9.14 3.08
C ILE A 32 -2.01 -9.78 3.13
N ILE A 33 -2.88 -9.28 4.02
CA ILE A 33 -4.22 -9.85 4.22
C ILE A 33 -5.05 -9.80 2.94
N GLU A 34 -5.04 -8.66 2.24
CA GLU A 34 -5.81 -8.49 1.00
C GLU A 34 -5.19 -9.23 -0.17
N TRP A 35 -3.85 -9.32 -0.24
CA TRP A 35 -3.16 -10.16 -1.21
C TRP A 35 -3.55 -11.64 -1.05
N CYS A 36 -3.61 -12.16 0.17
CA CYS A 36 -4.08 -13.54 0.43
C CYS A 36 -5.52 -13.79 -0.03
N LYS A 37 -6.31 -12.74 -0.26
CA LYS A 37 -7.66 -12.80 -0.85
C LYS A 37 -7.66 -12.56 -2.36
N TRP A 38 -6.49 -12.65 -3.01
CA TRP A 38 -6.29 -12.44 -4.44
C TRP A 38 -6.66 -11.03 -4.93
N LYS A 39 -6.52 -10.01 -4.07
CA LYS A 39 -6.73 -8.61 -4.45
C LYS A 39 -5.50 -8.00 -5.07
N ILE A 40 -5.70 -7.07 -5.99
CA ILE A 40 -4.66 -6.17 -6.50
C ILE A 40 -4.69 -4.88 -5.69
N ILE A 41 -3.58 -4.60 -5.00
CA ILE A 41 -3.45 -3.53 -4.02
C ILE A 41 -2.55 -2.41 -4.56
N LEU A 42 -2.95 -1.17 -4.30
CA LEU A 42 -2.10 0.02 -4.44
C LEU A 42 -1.89 0.64 -3.07
N ILE A 43 -0.64 0.79 -2.65
CA ILE A 43 -0.26 1.54 -1.45
C ILE A 43 0.19 2.93 -1.88
N LEU A 44 -0.50 3.96 -1.41
CA LEU A 44 -0.13 5.36 -1.64
C LEU A 44 0.65 5.91 -0.47
N CYS A 45 1.90 6.24 -0.74
CA CYS A 45 2.82 6.82 0.20
C CYS A 45 2.88 8.33 0.03
N GLU A 46 3.12 9.03 1.13
CA GLU A 46 3.30 10.48 1.16
C GLU A 46 4.56 10.91 0.40
N ASN A 47 5.63 10.11 0.47
CA ASN A 47 6.91 10.44 -0.13
C ASN A 47 7.74 9.17 -0.46
N ASN A 48 8.84 9.38 -1.19
CA ASN A 48 9.73 8.30 -1.62
C ASN A 48 10.35 7.52 -0.45
N SER A 49 10.68 8.21 0.65
CA SER A 49 11.28 7.57 1.83
C SER A 49 10.31 6.56 2.44
N GLN A 50 9.04 6.93 2.56
CA GLN A 50 7.99 6.03 3.06
C GLN A 50 7.78 4.84 2.11
N ALA A 51 7.78 5.05 0.80
CA ALA A 51 7.66 3.98 -0.18
C ALA A 51 8.81 2.95 -0.05
N LEU A 52 10.06 3.44 0.05
CA LEU A 52 11.24 2.59 0.24
C LEU A 52 11.22 1.83 1.57
N ASN A 53 10.69 2.44 2.64
CA ASN A 53 10.54 1.77 3.93
C ASN A 53 9.55 0.60 3.84
N ILE A 54 8.40 0.83 3.19
CA ILE A 54 7.37 -0.19 3.01
C ILE A 54 7.86 -1.32 2.10
N ASP A 55 8.54 -1.00 1.00
CA ASP A 55 9.14 -1.99 0.10
C ASP A 55 10.08 -2.92 0.86
N LYS A 56 11.05 -2.36 1.60
CA LYS A 56 11.96 -3.14 2.44
C LYS A 56 11.23 -3.98 3.49
N ALA A 57 10.17 -3.44 4.09
CA ALA A 57 9.42 -4.14 5.13
C ALA A 57 8.62 -5.32 4.60
N LEU A 58 8.01 -5.20 3.42
CA LEU A 58 7.29 -6.29 2.78
C LEU A 58 8.22 -7.45 2.42
N TRP A 59 9.48 -7.17 2.06
CA TRP A 59 10.52 -8.20 1.87
C TRP A 59 10.97 -8.90 3.17
N LYS A 60 10.91 -8.23 4.32
CA LYS A 60 11.34 -8.79 5.62
C LYS A 60 10.29 -9.69 6.27
N ASN A 61 9.05 -9.67 5.83
CA ASN A 61 7.99 -10.48 6.43
C ASN A 61 8.24 -11.97 6.21
N ASP A 62 7.74 -12.78 7.17
CA ASP A 62 8.03 -14.19 7.31
C ASP A 62 7.88 -14.98 6.00
N ILE A 63 8.69 -16.02 5.82
CA ILE A 63 8.81 -16.83 4.59
C ILE A 63 7.47 -17.40 4.08
N ASN A 64 6.47 -17.50 4.97
CA ASN A 64 5.13 -17.96 4.66
C ASN A 64 4.19 -16.87 4.08
N ALA A 65 4.67 -15.62 3.94
CA ALA A 65 3.88 -14.47 3.49
C ALA A 65 4.59 -13.71 2.35
N PHE A 66 5.12 -14.42 1.36
CA PHE A 66 5.64 -13.78 0.14
C PHE A 66 4.53 -12.95 -0.53
N VAL A 67 4.68 -11.63 -0.49
CA VAL A 67 3.84 -10.68 -1.19
C VAL A 67 4.61 -10.19 -2.41
N PRO A 68 4.20 -10.52 -3.64
CA PRO A 68 4.85 -9.97 -4.83
C PRO A 68 4.51 -8.48 -4.94
N HIS A 69 5.52 -7.63 -4.73
CA HIS A 69 5.39 -6.18 -4.71
C HIS A 69 6.58 -5.52 -5.41
N ASN A 70 6.39 -4.29 -5.88
CA ASN A 70 7.43 -3.43 -6.44
C ASN A 70 7.08 -1.97 -6.17
N LEU A 71 8.09 -1.10 -6.21
CA LEU A 71 7.88 0.32 -6.38
C LEU A 71 7.30 0.61 -7.78
N SER A 72 6.42 1.60 -7.86
CA SER A 72 5.83 2.05 -9.12
C SER A 72 6.93 2.40 -10.14
N GLY A 73 6.86 1.76 -11.31
CA GLY A 73 7.78 1.99 -12.42
C GLY A 73 9.09 1.18 -12.41
N GLU A 74 9.34 0.34 -11.39
CA GLU A 74 10.52 -0.55 -11.39
C GLU A 74 10.41 -1.71 -12.38
N SER A 75 9.17 -2.16 -12.66
CA SER A 75 8.91 -3.24 -13.59
C SER A 75 7.97 -2.76 -14.70
N PRO A 76 8.19 -3.19 -15.96
CA PRO A 76 7.22 -2.97 -17.04
C PRO A 76 5.94 -3.79 -16.84
N TYR A 77 5.95 -4.78 -15.93
CA TYR A 77 4.82 -5.65 -15.63
C TYR A 77 4.11 -5.21 -14.36
N SER A 78 2.78 -5.32 -14.35
CA SER A 78 1.97 -5.10 -13.15
C SER A 78 2.25 -6.17 -12.10
N VAL A 79 2.55 -5.73 -10.87
CA VAL A 79 2.62 -6.59 -9.69
C VAL A 79 1.32 -6.52 -8.89
N PRO A 80 0.99 -7.57 -8.11
CA PRO A 80 -0.18 -7.57 -7.25
C PRO A 80 -0.23 -6.45 -6.22
N VAL A 81 0.91 -6.07 -5.66
CA VAL A 81 1.02 -4.95 -4.72
C VAL A 81 1.96 -3.90 -5.30
N GLU A 82 1.42 -2.75 -5.67
CA GLU A 82 2.22 -1.63 -6.16
C GLU A 82 2.36 -0.56 -5.07
N ILE A 83 3.59 -0.09 -4.85
CA ILE A 83 3.91 0.97 -3.88
C ILE A 83 4.19 2.26 -4.64
N TYR A 84 3.41 3.30 -4.35
CA TYR A 84 3.35 4.48 -5.18
C TYR A 84 3.45 5.76 -4.34
N TRP A 85 4.33 6.68 -4.74
CA TRP A 85 4.55 7.97 -4.05
C TRP A 85 4.62 9.18 -5.00
N GLN A 86 4.54 8.95 -6.31
CA GLN A 86 4.68 10.02 -7.29
C GLN A 86 3.36 10.81 -7.39
N LYS A 87 3.36 11.99 -8.02
CA LYS A 87 2.12 12.80 -8.18
C LYS A 87 1.37 12.52 -9.49
N ARG A 88 1.67 11.41 -10.15
CA ARG A 88 1.21 11.09 -11.51
C ARG A 88 0.42 9.79 -11.55
N PHE A 89 -0.88 9.88 -11.35
CA PHE A 89 -1.79 8.74 -11.16
C PHE A 89 -1.50 7.54 -12.08
N CYS A 90 -1.35 6.36 -11.46
CA CYS A 90 -1.30 5.09 -12.16
C CYS A 90 -2.68 4.75 -12.71
N ASN A 91 -2.80 4.61 -14.03
CA ASN A 91 -4.06 4.35 -14.72
C ASN A 91 -4.42 2.85 -14.74
N ILE A 92 -4.11 2.12 -13.66
CA ILE A 92 -4.25 0.67 -13.62
C ILE A 92 -5.37 0.31 -12.65
N SER A 93 -6.25 -0.63 -13.06
CA SER A 93 -7.33 -1.12 -12.21
C SER A 93 -6.78 -1.77 -10.94
N ARG A 94 -7.31 -1.39 -9.77
CA ARG A 94 -6.94 -1.90 -8.45
C ARG A 94 -8.21 -2.26 -7.69
N ASP A 95 -8.17 -3.33 -6.93
CA ASP A 95 -9.29 -3.73 -6.08
C ASP A 95 -9.32 -2.92 -4.79
N ILE A 96 -8.14 -2.67 -4.21
CA ILE A 96 -7.97 -2.02 -2.91
C ILE A 96 -6.95 -0.90 -3.01
N LEU A 97 -7.29 0.24 -2.42
CA LEU A 97 -6.40 1.36 -2.20
C LEU A 97 -6.11 1.52 -0.71
N ILE A 98 -4.83 1.43 -0.34
CA ILE A 98 -4.35 1.74 1.01
C ILE A 98 -3.67 3.10 0.95
N SER A 99 -4.33 4.14 1.46
CA SER A 99 -3.80 5.50 1.45
C SER A 99 -3.13 5.85 2.78
N LEU A 100 -1.87 6.28 2.72
CA LEU A 100 -1.14 6.91 3.83
C LEU A 100 -1.05 8.43 3.69
N LEU A 101 -1.74 9.01 2.71
CA LEU A 101 -1.71 10.45 2.49
C LEU A 101 -2.41 11.20 3.64
N PRO A 102 -1.89 12.36 4.07
CA PRO A 102 -2.54 13.20 5.07
C PRO A 102 -3.77 13.93 4.54
N VAL A 103 -4.01 13.87 3.22
CA VAL A 103 -5.11 14.54 2.53
C VAL A 103 -5.88 13.57 1.64
N CYS A 104 -7.18 13.81 1.51
CA CYS A 104 -7.98 13.13 0.49
C CYS A 104 -7.60 13.70 -0.88
N VAL A 105 -7.26 12.82 -1.82
CA VAL A 105 -7.02 13.20 -3.22
C VAL A 105 -8.04 12.50 -4.10
N GLU A 106 -8.48 13.18 -5.15
CA GLU A 106 -9.36 12.56 -6.14
C GLU A 106 -8.57 11.56 -6.99
N PHE A 107 -9.15 10.38 -7.16
CA PHE A 107 -8.64 9.36 -8.08
C PHE A 107 -9.68 9.18 -9.20
N PHE A 108 -9.23 9.32 -10.43
CA PHE A 108 -10.04 9.14 -11.64
C PHE A 108 -10.23 7.66 -11.96
#